data_AF-U6DEI3-F1
#
_entry.id   AF-U6DEI3-F1
#
_cell.length_a   1.000
_cell.length_b   1.000
_cell.length_c   1.000
_cell.angle_alpha   90.00
_cell.angle_beta   90.00
_cell.angle_gamma   90.00
#
_symmetry.space_group_name_H-M   'P 1'
#
loop_
_entity.id
_entity.type
_entity.pdbx_description
1 polymer ?
#
loop_
_entity_poly.entity_id
_entity_poly.type
_entity_poly.pdbx_seq_one_letter_code
_entity_poly.pdbx_strand_id
1 'polypeptide(L)'
;KDLQPHSVIQRRLVEGNQSRLQGESPLVQAQIHGQESRRKTSKTETPALLVNCKCRDQELRVAVDTGTHHNQISAGCLSRLGLGKKVLKAPGGGLAPGPPTQVEQLELQLGQETVACSAQVVDVESPEFCLGLQTLLSLKCCIDLDRGVLRLRAPFPELPFLPLYQEPGQ
;
A
#
# COMPACT_ATOMS: atom_id res chain seq x y z
N LYS A 1 -11.20 -66.64 1.99
CA LYS A 1 -10.10 -65.70 1.69
C LYS A 1 -10.74 -64.46 1.09
N ASP A 2 -11.13 -63.54 1.96
CA ASP A 2 -11.72 -62.25 1.61
C ASP A 2 -10.71 -61.42 0.82
N LEU A 3 -11.09 -60.99 -0.37
CA LEU A 3 -10.37 -59.96 -1.12
C LEU A 3 -11.34 -58.81 -1.34
N GLN A 4 -11.19 -57.79 -0.49
CA GLN A 4 -11.88 -56.50 -0.60
C GLN A 4 -11.47 -55.82 -1.92
N PRO A 5 -12.41 -55.29 -2.73
CA PRO A 5 -12.03 -54.49 -3.89
C PRO A 5 -11.50 -53.12 -3.45
N HIS A 6 -10.33 -52.74 -3.96
CA HIS A 6 -9.74 -51.41 -3.77
C HIS A 6 -10.61 -50.35 -4.47
N SER A 7 -11.00 -49.31 -3.74
CA SER A 7 -11.69 -48.15 -4.29
C SER A 7 -10.70 -47.29 -5.08
N VAL A 8 -10.76 -47.33 -6.41
CA VAL A 8 -10.03 -46.40 -7.28
C VAL A 8 -10.88 -45.14 -7.45
N ILE A 9 -10.49 -44.04 -6.80
CA ILE A 9 -11.11 -42.74 -7.05
C ILE A 9 -10.68 -42.26 -8.43
N GLN A 10 -11.56 -42.36 -9.43
CA GLN A 10 -11.40 -41.66 -10.69
C GLN A 10 -11.75 -40.18 -10.48
N ARG A 11 -10.73 -39.32 -10.46
CA ARG A 11 -10.91 -37.86 -10.43
C ARG A 11 -11.54 -37.43 -11.76
N ARG A 12 -12.85 -37.22 -11.79
CA ARG A 12 -13.52 -36.47 -12.86
C ARG A 12 -12.86 -35.09 -12.96
N LEU A 13 -12.28 -34.78 -14.12
CA LEU A 13 -11.97 -33.40 -14.47
C LEU A 13 -13.31 -32.70 -14.70
N VAL A 14 -13.65 -31.71 -13.88
CA VAL A 14 -14.78 -30.82 -14.15
C VAL A 14 -14.37 -29.92 -15.31
N GLU A 15 -14.85 -30.25 -16.50
CA GLU A 15 -14.91 -29.32 -17.61
C GLU A 15 -15.95 -28.26 -17.26
N GLY A 16 -15.50 -27.01 -17.18
CA GLY A 16 -16.32 -25.86 -16.82
C GLY A 16 -17.35 -25.58 -17.91
N ASN A 17 -18.59 -26.00 -17.67
CA ASN A 17 -19.73 -25.59 -18.48
C ASN A 17 -20.25 -24.23 -18.00
N GLN A 18 -19.96 -23.20 -18.80
CA GLN A 18 -20.67 -21.94 -18.74
C GLN A 18 -22.13 -22.14 -19.15
N SER A 19 -23.05 -22.01 -18.19
CA SER A 19 -24.43 -21.68 -18.53
C SER A 19 -25.09 -20.87 -17.40
N ARG A 20 -25.25 -19.59 -17.72
CA ARG A 20 -26.32 -18.66 -17.36
C ARG A 20 -27.15 -19.02 -16.10
N LEU A 21 -27.02 -18.21 -15.06
CA LEU A 21 -28.18 -17.77 -14.28
C LEU A 21 -28.08 -16.27 -14.00
N GLN A 22 -29.09 -15.56 -14.51
CA GLN A 22 -29.45 -14.19 -14.17
C GLN A 22 -29.69 -14.07 -12.67
N GLY A 23 -29.11 -13.04 -12.09
CA GLY A 23 -29.35 -12.56 -10.74
C GLY A 23 -28.69 -11.19 -10.63
N GLU A 24 -29.48 -10.15 -10.88
CA GLU A 24 -29.04 -8.76 -10.95
C GLU A 24 -28.58 -8.23 -9.58
N SER A 25 -27.36 -7.68 -9.53
CA SER A 25 -26.92 -6.66 -8.57
C SER A 25 -25.82 -5.82 -9.25
N PRO A 26 -25.90 -4.47 -9.33
CA PRO A 26 -25.14 -3.71 -10.31
C PRO A 26 -23.68 -3.35 -9.95
N LEU A 27 -23.05 -3.92 -8.92
CA LEU A 27 -21.88 -3.27 -8.30
C LEU A 27 -20.53 -4.00 -8.28
N VAL A 28 -20.35 -5.18 -8.89
CA VAL A 28 -19.06 -5.91 -8.74
C VAL A 28 -18.49 -6.50 -10.04
N GLN A 29 -18.74 -5.87 -11.19
CA GLN A 29 -18.09 -6.27 -12.44
C GLN A 29 -17.16 -5.19 -12.98
N ALA A 30 -16.18 -4.79 -12.17
CA ALA A 30 -14.98 -4.15 -12.70
C ALA A 30 -14.08 -5.24 -13.27
N GLN A 31 -14.03 -5.25 -14.60
CA GLN A 31 -13.42 -6.23 -15.48
C GLN A 31 -11.93 -6.46 -15.18
N ILE A 32 -11.56 -7.69 -14.79
CA ILE A 32 -10.22 -8.21 -15.06
C ILE A 32 -10.22 -8.67 -16.52
N HIS A 33 -9.98 -7.74 -17.43
CA HIS A 33 -9.69 -8.09 -18.82
C HIS A 33 -8.38 -7.41 -19.22
N GLY A 34 -7.32 -8.22 -19.32
CA GLY A 34 -6.06 -7.81 -19.92
C GLY A 34 -6.31 -7.52 -21.39
N GLN A 35 -6.18 -6.25 -21.77
CA GLN A 35 -6.12 -5.88 -23.18
C GLN A 35 -5.14 -4.74 -23.37
N GLU A 36 -4.04 -5.09 -24.02
CA GLU A 36 -3.03 -4.19 -24.58
C GLU A 36 -3.71 -3.27 -25.60
N SER A 37 -3.86 -1.99 -25.26
CA SER A 37 -4.12 -0.95 -26.27
C SER A 37 -3.52 0.39 -25.88
N ARG A 38 -2.79 0.93 -26.85
CA ARG A 38 -1.88 2.07 -26.75
C ARG A 38 -2.68 3.37 -26.80
N ARG A 39 -2.31 4.32 -25.93
CA ARG A 39 -2.66 5.77 -25.88
C ARG A 39 -3.85 6.19 -24.99
N LYS A 40 -3.54 6.45 -23.72
CA LYS A 40 -3.52 7.78 -23.07
C LYS A 40 -2.90 7.54 -21.69
N THR A 41 -1.96 8.39 -21.26
CA THR A 41 -1.41 8.35 -19.90
C THR A 41 -2.46 8.88 -18.92
N SER A 42 -3.60 8.20 -18.79
CA SER A 42 -4.26 8.17 -17.50
C SER A 42 -3.28 7.42 -16.61
N LYS A 43 -2.64 8.11 -15.65
CA LYS A 43 -2.00 7.40 -14.53
C LYS A 43 -3.10 6.46 -14.03
N THR A 44 -2.98 5.16 -14.30
CA THR A 44 -3.88 4.16 -13.73
C THR A 44 -3.57 4.19 -12.25
N GLU A 45 -4.29 5.03 -11.50
CA GLU A 45 -4.13 5.11 -10.07
C GLU A 45 -4.59 3.76 -9.52
N THR A 46 -3.62 2.93 -9.14
CA THR A 46 -3.89 1.68 -8.46
C THR A 46 -4.72 2.01 -7.22
N PRO A 47 -5.87 1.36 -7.00
CA PRO A 47 -6.69 1.65 -5.84
C PRO A 47 -5.87 1.43 -4.57
N ALA A 48 -5.84 2.44 -3.70
CA ALA A 48 -5.05 2.45 -2.48
C ALA A 48 -5.88 2.96 -1.30
N LEU A 49 -5.72 2.34 -0.15
CA LEU A 49 -6.24 2.86 1.11
C LEU A 49 -5.33 4.00 1.57
N LEU A 50 -5.78 5.24 1.37
CA LEU A 50 -5.00 6.42 1.72
C LEU A 50 -5.46 6.99 3.06
N VAL A 51 -4.53 7.48 3.87
CA VAL A 51 -4.81 8.27 5.08
C VAL A 51 -4.00 9.56 5.05
N ASN A 52 -4.49 10.60 5.71
CA ASN A 52 -3.69 11.82 5.93
C ASN A 52 -2.74 11.63 7.11
N CYS A 53 -1.51 12.08 6.93
CA CYS A 53 -0.55 12.28 8.00
C CYS A 53 0.18 13.62 7.81
N LYS A 54 1.02 14.01 8.77
CA LYS A 54 1.97 15.11 8.58
C LYS A 54 3.40 14.65 8.80
N CYS A 55 4.33 15.27 8.10
CA CYS A 55 5.75 15.17 8.42
C CYS A 55 6.35 16.57 8.34
N ARG A 56 7.01 17.03 9.41
CA ARG A 56 7.56 18.40 9.49
C ARG A 56 6.52 19.48 9.14
N ASP A 57 5.34 19.36 9.71
CA ASP A 57 4.18 20.24 9.50
C ASP A 57 3.63 20.28 8.05
N GLN A 58 4.12 19.42 7.16
CA GLN A 58 3.60 19.28 5.80
C GLN A 58 2.62 18.10 5.73
N GLU A 59 1.46 18.31 5.13
CA GLU A 59 0.46 17.26 4.93
C GLU A 59 0.89 16.27 3.84
N LEU A 60 0.67 14.99 4.09
CA LEU A 60 1.04 13.88 3.23
C LEU A 60 -0.10 12.88 3.14
N ARG A 61 -0.34 12.38 1.92
CA ARG A 61 -1.23 11.24 1.68
C ARG A 61 -0.40 9.98 1.71
N VAL A 62 -0.76 9.06 2.60
CA VAL A 62 -0.01 7.84 2.85
C VAL A 62 -0.85 6.63 2.48
N ALA A 63 -0.30 5.76 1.65
CA ALA A 63 -0.92 4.47 1.38
C ALA A 63 -0.68 3.48 2.53
N VAL A 64 -1.71 2.73 2.89
CA VAL A 64 -1.62 1.57 3.76
C VAL A 64 -1.37 0.34 2.89
N ASP A 65 -0.17 -0.24 2.98
CA ASP A 65 0.27 -1.31 2.08
C ASP A 65 0.76 -2.52 2.87
N THR A 66 -0.05 -3.58 2.86
CA THR A 66 0.32 -4.86 3.48
C THR A 66 1.15 -5.76 2.55
N GLY A 67 1.34 -5.37 1.28
CA GLY A 67 2.10 -6.10 0.27
C GLY A 67 3.60 -5.79 0.28
N THR A 68 4.03 -4.68 0.90
CA THR A 68 5.43 -4.32 1.07
C THR A 68 5.89 -4.53 2.52
N HIS A 69 7.13 -5.00 2.71
CA HIS A 69 7.67 -5.22 4.06
C HIS A 69 8.00 -3.92 4.79
N HIS A 70 8.69 -3.00 4.11
CA HIS A 70 9.17 -1.73 4.67
C HIS A 70 8.40 -0.56 4.09
N ASN A 71 8.39 0.57 4.80
CA ASN A 71 7.84 1.80 4.26
C ASN A 71 8.64 2.25 3.03
N GLN A 72 7.98 2.91 2.10
CA GLN A 72 8.60 3.52 0.93
C GLN A 72 8.23 5.00 0.86
N ILE A 73 9.16 5.82 0.37
CA ILE A 73 8.98 7.24 0.14
C ILE A 73 9.49 7.61 -1.24
N SER A 74 8.73 8.41 -1.98
CA SER A 74 9.19 8.87 -3.29
C SER A 74 10.35 9.87 -3.14
N ALA A 75 11.29 9.86 -4.09
CA ALA A 75 12.38 10.84 -4.11
C ALA A 75 11.88 12.30 -4.13
N GLY A 76 10.75 12.55 -4.81
CA GLY A 76 10.08 13.85 -4.83
C GLY A 76 9.53 14.26 -3.46
N CYS A 77 8.84 13.34 -2.77
CA CYS A 77 8.33 13.55 -1.42
C CYS A 77 9.48 13.83 -0.43
N LEU A 78 10.55 13.04 -0.50
CA LEU A 78 11.72 13.22 0.35
C LEU A 78 12.38 14.59 0.17
N SER A 79 12.49 15.04 -1.09
CA SER A 79 13.04 16.34 -1.44
C SER A 79 12.17 17.48 -0.92
N ARG A 80 10.84 17.38 -1.08
CA ARG A 80 9.87 18.36 -0.56
C ARG A 80 9.86 18.45 0.96
N LEU A 81 10.01 17.33 1.65
CA LEU A 81 10.13 17.30 3.12
C LEU A 81 11.49 17.81 3.62
N GLY A 82 12.47 18.03 2.74
CA GLY A 82 13.81 18.49 3.10
C GLY A 82 14.61 17.47 3.91
N LEU A 83 14.32 16.17 3.77
CA LEU A 83 14.90 15.09 4.57
C LEU A 83 16.21 14.53 3.98
N GLY A 84 16.57 14.86 2.74
CA GLY A 84 17.70 14.30 1.99
C GLY A 84 19.12 14.76 2.35
N LYS A 85 19.38 15.25 3.58
CA LYS A 85 20.70 15.82 3.95
C LYS A 85 21.39 15.17 5.16
N LYS A 86 21.27 13.85 5.34
CA LYS A 86 22.21 13.11 6.19
C LYS A 86 22.86 11.98 5.40
N VAL A 87 23.96 12.31 4.73
CA VAL A 87 24.93 11.32 4.26
C VAL A 87 25.47 10.63 5.51
N LEU A 88 25.15 9.34 5.70
CA LEU A 88 25.92 8.49 6.59
C LEU A 88 27.34 8.46 6.02
N LYS A 89 28.26 9.22 6.63
CA LYS A 89 29.69 9.12 6.36
C LYS A 89 30.10 7.69 6.73
N ALA A 90 30.34 6.85 5.73
CA ALA A 90 31.11 5.63 5.94
C ALA A 90 32.53 6.04 6.41
N PRO A 91 33.10 5.38 7.43
CA PRO A 91 34.48 5.62 7.84
C PRO A 91 35.42 4.99 6.80
N GLY A 92 35.74 5.76 5.75
CA GLY A 92 36.62 5.32 4.67
C GLY A 92 36.30 6.05 3.38
N GLY A 93 37.12 7.04 3.04
CA GLY A 93 36.86 8.00 1.96
C GLY A 93 36.63 7.39 0.58
N GLY A 94 35.67 7.97 -0.14
CA GLY A 94 35.34 7.67 -1.53
C GLY A 94 33.84 7.88 -1.79
N LEU A 95 33.40 9.14 -1.94
CA LEU A 95 32.00 9.46 -2.20
C LEU A 95 31.84 9.92 -3.66
N ALA A 96 31.27 9.04 -4.49
CA ALA A 96 30.32 9.53 -5.47
C ALA A 96 29.02 9.86 -4.69
N PRO A 97 28.43 11.05 -4.85
CA PRO A 97 27.17 11.39 -4.19
C PRO A 97 26.03 10.62 -4.86
N GLY A 98 25.77 9.41 -4.39
CA GLY A 98 24.56 8.67 -4.73
C GLY A 98 23.36 9.23 -3.96
N PRO A 99 22.14 9.20 -4.54
CA PRO A 99 20.94 9.54 -3.80
C PRO A 99 20.78 8.60 -2.58
N PRO A 100 20.22 9.10 -1.46
CA PRO A 100 19.99 8.26 -0.29
C PRO A 100 19.07 7.09 -0.67
N THR A 101 19.46 5.87 -0.33
CA THR A 101 18.67 4.65 -0.57
C THR A 101 17.63 4.41 0.53
N GLN A 102 17.87 4.97 1.72
CA GLN A 102 17.03 4.82 2.89
C GLN A 102 17.12 6.08 3.74
N VAL A 103 16.03 6.39 4.44
CA VAL A 103 15.92 7.53 5.36
C VAL A 103 15.51 6.99 6.71
N GLU A 104 16.32 7.33 7.72
CA GLU A 104 16.12 6.96 9.11
C GLU A 104 15.45 8.10 9.89
N GLN A 105 14.72 7.76 10.96
CA GLN A 105 14.13 8.72 11.89
C GLN A 105 13.15 9.72 11.24
N LEU A 106 12.28 9.25 10.34
CA LEU A 106 11.12 10.04 9.92
C LEU A 106 10.11 10.10 11.06
N GLU A 107 9.66 11.30 11.40
CA GLU A 107 8.56 11.52 12.33
C GLU A 107 7.28 11.81 11.54
N LEU A 108 6.34 10.88 11.60
CA LEU A 108 5.02 10.98 11.00
C LEU A 108 3.98 11.27 12.08
N GLN A 109 3.28 12.39 11.95
CA GLN A 109 2.13 12.71 12.77
C GLN A 109 0.89 12.04 12.19
N LEU A 110 0.37 11.06 12.92
CA LEU A 110 -0.84 10.30 12.62
C LEU A 110 -1.94 10.78 13.58
N GLY A 111 -2.77 11.72 13.09
CA GLY A 111 -3.74 12.43 13.93
C GLY A 111 -3.04 13.35 14.94
N GLN A 112 -3.17 13.07 16.23
CA GLN A 112 -2.51 13.84 17.29
C GLN A 112 -1.14 13.26 17.71
N GLU A 113 -0.80 12.07 17.22
CA GLU A 113 0.30 11.27 17.74
C GLU A 113 1.47 11.22 16.76
N THR A 114 2.69 11.19 17.26
CA THR A 114 3.91 11.16 16.44
C THR A 114 4.54 9.77 16.47
N VAL A 115 4.76 9.20 15.29
CA VAL A 115 5.40 7.91 15.08
C VAL A 115 6.76 8.11 14.42
N ALA A 116 7.81 7.54 15.01
CA ALA A 116 9.12 7.45 14.38
C ALA A 116 9.23 6.17 13.53
N CYS A 117 9.64 6.30 12.26
CA CYS A 117 9.86 5.17 11.36
C CYS A 117 11.00 5.44 10.37
N SER A 118 11.41 4.41 9.63
CA SER A 118 12.32 4.53 8.48
C SER A 118 11.56 4.30 7.18
N ALA A 119 12.13 4.71 6.05
CA ALA A 119 11.57 4.45 4.72
C ALA A 119 12.65 4.27 3.66
N GLN A 120 12.40 3.37 2.70
CA GLN A 120 13.21 3.18 1.50
C GLN A 120 12.85 4.23 0.46
N VAL A 121 13.86 4.82 -0.18
CA VAL A 121 13.62 5.82 -1.22
C VAL A 121 13.38 5.11 -2.54
N VAL A 122 12.23 5.37 -3.17
CA VAL A 122 11.82 4.77 -4.44
C VAL A 122 11.59 5.83 -5.52
N ASP A 123 11.74 5.45 -6.78
CA ASP A 123 11.53 6.31 -7.96
C ASP A 123 10.09 6.21 -8.49
N VAL A 124 9.14 5.97 -7.59
CA VAL A 124 7.70 5.92 -7.89
C VAL A 124 7.07 7.18 -7.34
N GLU A 125 6.35 7.94 -8.18
CA GLU A 125 5.80 9.25 -7.77
C GLU A 125 4.50 9.17 -6.97
N SER A 126 3.73 8.09 -7.11
CA SER A 126 2.43 7.93 -6.44
C SER A 126 2.21 6.47 -6.03
N PRO A 127 1.86 6.19 -4.76
CA PRO A 127 1.69 7.14 -3.66
C PRO A 127 3.04 7.75 -3.22
N GLU A 128 3.01 8.96 -2.66
CA GLU A 128 4.22 9.67 -2.24
C GLU A 128 4.93 9.00 -1.04
N PHE A 129 4.15 8.28 -0.23
CA PHE A 129 4.64 7.48 0.89
C PHE A 129 3.71 6.27 1.10
N CYS A 130 4.27 5.12 1.49
CA CYS A 130 3.51 3.96 1.93
C CYS A 130 3.97 3.45 3.30
N LEU A 131 2.99 3.09 4.15
CA LEU A 131 3.22 2.34 5.38
C LEU A 131 3.27 0.86 5.03
N GLY A 132 4.47 0.29 5.13
CA GLY A 132 4.70 -1.14 4.93
C GLY A 132 4.26 -1.97 6.14
N LEU A 133 4.16 -3.26 5.91
CA LEU A 133 3.67 -4.26 6.87
C LEU A 133 4.42 -4.20 8.22
N GLN A 134 5.73 -3.99 8.22
CA GLN A 134 6.52 -3.92 9.46
C GLN A 134 6.07 -2.77 10.38
N THR A 135 5.75 -1.61 9.82
CA THR A 135 5.25 -0.45 10.60
C THR A 135 3.82 -0.69 11.06
N LEU A 136 2.97 -1.21 10.17
CA LEU A 136 1.57 -1.54 10.50
C LEU A 136 1.47 -2.53 11.67
N LEU A 137 2.31 -3.57 11.67
CA LEU A 137 2.38 -4.54 12.77
C LEU A 137 2.93 -3.93 14.07
N SER A 138 3.97 -3.09 13.97
CA SER A 138 4.57 -2.42 15.13
C SER A 138 3.56 -1.53 15.86
N LEU A 139 2.78 -0.76 15.10
CA LEU A 139 1.72 0.10 15.61
C LEU A 139 0.43 -0.66 15.97
N LYS A 140 0.39 -1.97 15.69
CA LYS A 140 -0.78 -2.85 15.86
C LYS A 140 -2.01 -2.27 15.17
N CYS A 141 -1.81 -1.82 13.93
CA CYS A 141 -2.86 -1.25 13.12
C CYS A 141 -3.96 -2.28 12.84
N CYS A 142 -5.20 -1.82 12.80
CA CYS A 142 -6.35 -2.54 12.29
C CYS A 142 -6.92 -1.76 11.10
N ILE A 143 -6.98 -2.42 9.95
CA ILE A 143 -7.57 -1.88 8.72
C ILE A 143 -9.06 -2.21 8.78
N ASP A 144 -9.88 -1.22 9.13
CA ASP A 144 -11.30 -1.38 9.34
C ASP A 144 -12.06 -0.86 8.12
N LEU A 145 -12.37 -1.76 7.19
CA LEU A 145 -13.03 -1.42 5.93
C LEU A 145 -14.52 -1.15 6.09
N ASP A 146 -15.15 -1.71 7.13
CA ASP A 146 -16.56 -1.47 7.44
C ASP A 146 -16.78 -0.02 7.89
N ARG A 147 -15.89 0.45 8.77
CA ARG A 147 -15.92 1.82 9.29
C ARG A 147 -15.15 2.83 8.44
N GLY A 148 -14.36 2.35 7.47
CA GLY A 148 -13.54 3.18 6.61
C GLY A 148 -12.40 3.89 7.36
N VAL A 149 -11.77 3.23 8.34
CA VAL A 149 -10.70 3.82 9.16
C VAL A 149 -9.48 2.89 9.31
N LEU A 150 -8.29 3.48 9.42
CA LEU A 150 -7.10 2.84 9.98
C LEU A 150 -7.08 3.11 11.49
N ARG A 151 -7.19 2.05 12.30
CA ARG A 151 -7.12 2.16 13.76
C ARG A 151 -5.75 1.77 14.25
N LEU A 152 -5.10 2.63 15.01
CA LEU A 152 -3.89 2.28 15.74
C LEU A 152 -4.27 1.83 17.17
N ARG A 153 -3.37 1.15 17.90
CA ARG A 153 -3.68 0.70 19.27
C ARG A 153 -3.93 1.88 20.21
N ALA A 154 -4.93 1.80 21.10
CA ALA A 154 -5.15 2.86 22.10
C ALA A 154 -3.84 3.25 22.84
N PRO A 155 -3.58 4.55 23.05
CA PRO A 155 -4.50 5.69 22.90
C PRO A 155 -4.55 6.33 21.50
N PHE A 156 -3.94 5.71 20.47
CA PHE A 156 -3.83 6.34 19.14
C PHE A 156 -5.21 6.63 18.49
N PRO A 157 -5.32 7.72 17.71
CA PRO A 157 -6.54 8.08 17.00
C PRO A 157 -6.89 7.11 15.88
N GLU A 158 -8.16 7.10 15.50
CA GLU A 158 -8.62 6.48 14.26
C GLU A 158 -8.40 7.46 13.10
N LEU A 159 -7.85 6.97 12.00
CA LEU A 159 -7.56 7.76 10.81
C LEU A 159 -8.55 7.39 9.72
N PRO A 160 -9.40 8.31 9.24
CA PRO A 160 -10.32 8.01 8.14
C PRO A 160 -9.55 7.74 6.86
N PHE A 161 -10.00 6.75 6.10
CA PHE A 161 -9.53 6.56 4.74
C PHE A 161 -10.04 7.70 3.87
N LEU A 162 -9.17 8.20 2.99
CA LEU A 162 -9.56 9.18 1.98
C LEU A 162 -10.44 8.51 0.92
N PRO A 163 -11.36 9.27 0.30
CA PRO A 163 -12.13 8.78 -0.83
C PRO A 163 -11.21 8.27 -1.96
N LEU A 164 -11.55 7.12 -2.55
CA LEU A 164 -10.84 6.54 -3.69
C LEU A 164 -10.96 7.41 -4.96
N TYR A 165 -11.98 8.27 -5.01
CA TYR A 165 -12.20 9.26 -6.06
C TYR A 165 -12.26 10.64 -5.42
N GLN A 166 -11.37 11.52 -5.85
CA GLN A 166 -11.46 12.94 -5.55
C GLN A 166 -11.95 13.62 -6.82
N GLU A 167 -13.23 14.01 -6.84
CA GLU A 167 -13.78 14.78 -7.97
C GLU A 167 -12.95 16.06 -8.14
N PRO A 168 -12.42 16.37 -9.33
CA PRO A 168 -11.67 17.59 -9.54
C PRO A 168 -12.60 18.80 -9.42
N GLY A 169 -12.47 19.58 -8.32
CA GLY A 169 -13.14 20.88 -8.18
C GLY A 169 -13.75 21.21 -6.80
N GLN A 170 -13.31 20.55 -5.73
CA GLN A 170 -13.78 20.82 -4.36
C GLN A 170 -12.73 21.58 -3.54
#